data_AF-A0A3M0ZM87-F1
#
_entry.id   AF-A0A3M0ZM87-F1
#
_cell.length_a   1.000
_cell.length_b   1.000
_cell.length_c   1.000
_cell.angle_alpha   90.00
_cell.angle_beta   90.00
_cell.angle_gamma   90.00
#
_symmetry.space_group_name_H-M   'P 1'
#
loop_
_entity.id
_entity.type
_entity.pdbx_description
1 polymer ?
#
loop_
_entity_poly.entity_id
_entity_poly.type
_entity_poly.pdbx_seq_one_letter_code
_entity_poly.pdbx_strand_id
1 'polypeptide(L)'
;IKIVTVVEDPSEVPETLENDLKFLDQAYPSINIEFVVQKGRFTPELLRELSKKWNIPLNFMFIGSPGDKFPHRLSDLGGVRLII
;
A
#
# COMPACT_ATOMS: atom_id res chain seq x y z
N ILE A 1 4.06 4.80 10.07
CA ILE A 1 3.30 3.93 9.16
C ILE A 1 3.44 4.50 7.76
N LYS A 2 3.71 3.66 6.76
CA LYS A 2 3.78 4.08 5.36
C LYS A 2 2.59 3.48 4.62
N ILE A 3 1.78 4.32 3.99
CA ILE A 3 0.60 3.95 3.22
C ILE A 3 0.94 4.17 1.76
N VAL A 4 0.84 3.10 0.97
CA VAL A 4 1.32 3.07 -0.41
C VAL A 4 0.18 2.73 -1.33
N THR A 5 -0.11 3.63 -2.26
CA THR A 5 -1.12 3.41 -3.30
C THR A 5 -0.42 3.28 -4.64
N VAL A 6 -0.69 2.16 -5.34
CA VAL A 6 -0.08 1.86 -6.64
C VAL A 6 -1.10 2.15 -7.73
N VAL A 7 -0.78 3.09 -8.63
CA VAL A 7 -1.67 3.54 -9.71
C VAL A 7 -0.92 3.64 -11.04
N GLU A 8 -1.60 3.45 -12.17
CA GLU A 8 -0.98 3.64 -13.49
C GLU A 8 -0.88 5.14 -13.81
N ASP A 9 -1.88 5.91 -13.40
CA ASP A 9 -1.91 7.37 -13.49
C ASP A 9 -2.15 8.01 -12.10
N PRO A 10 -1.34 9.01 -11.69
CA PRO A 10 -1.57 9.76 -10.45
C PRO A 10 -2.99 10.33 -10.29
N SER A 11 -3.70 10.63 -11.39
CA SER A 11 -5.08 11.10 -11.36
C SER A 11 -6.09 10.03 -10.92
N GLU A 12 -5.69 8.75 -10.84
CA GLU A 12 -6.52 7.66 -10.31
C GLU A 12 -6.55 7.64 -8.77
N VAL A 13 -5.67 8.39 -8.11
CA VAL A 13 -5.66 8.49 -6.65
C VAL A 13 -6.91 9.27 -6.21
N PRO A 14 -7.77 8.69 -5.34
CA PRO A 14 -8.94 9.40 -4.85
C PRO A 14 -8.53 10.65 -4.07
N GLU A 15 -9.10 11.82 -4.41
CA GLU A 15 -8.84 13.08 -3.71
C GLU A 15 -9.23 13.00 -2.21
N THR A 16 -10.21 12.16 -1.87
CA THR A 16 -10.64 11.92 -0.49
C THR A 16 -9.55 11.24 0.33
N LEU A 17 -8.73 10.37 -0.28
CA LEU A 17 -7.74 9.59 0.44
C LEU A 17 -6.70 10.49 1.11
N GLU A 18 -6.22 11.52 0.42
CA GLU A 18 -5.25 12.45 1.01
C GLU A 18 -5.85 13.21 2.21
N ASN A 19 -7.12 13.60 2.11
CA ASN A 19 -7.83 14.29 3.19
C ASN A 19 -8.06 13.37 4.39
N ASP A 20 -8.45 12.12 4.16
CA ASP A 20 -8.65 11.12 5.21
C ASP A 20 -7.33 10.83 5.96
N LEU A 21 -6.21 10.73 5.22
CA LEU A 21 -4.90 10.53 5.84
C LEU A 21 -4.42 11.75 6.64
N LYS A 22 -4.67 12.96 6.16
CA LYS A 22 -4.39 14.19 6.93
C LYS A 22 -5.21 14.25 8.22
N PHE A 23 -6.48 13.85 8.16
CA PHE A 23 -7.33 13.77 9.34
C PHE A 23 -6.79 12.75 10.36
N LEU A 24 -6.34 11.57 9.89
CA LEU A 24 -5.73 10.57 10.76
C LEU A 24 -4.42 11.05 11.40
N ASP A 25 -3.57 11.74 10.66
CA ASP A 25 -2.32 12.31 11.17
C ASP A 25 -2.58 13.33 12.30
N GLN A 26 -3.62 14.16 12.14
CA GLN A 26 -4.08 15.09 13.18
C GLN A 26 -4.70 14.38 14.40
N ALA A 27 -5.49 13.32 14.17
CA ALA A 27 -6.15 12.56 15.22
C ALA A 27 -5.15 11.74 16.06
N TYR A 28 -4.03 11.32 15.46
CA TYR A 28 -3.00 10.49 16.12
C TYR A 28 -1.59 11.06 15.96
N PRO A 29 -1.24 12.18 16.62
CA PRO A 29 0.05 12.85 16.46
C PRO A 29 1.27 12.00 16.88
N SER A 30 1.05 10.96 17.68
CA SER A 30 2.10 10.01 18.08
C SER A 30 2.43 8.98 17.01
N ILE A 31 1.63 8.86 15.96
CA ILE A 31 1.83 7.95 14.85
C ILE A 31 2.29 8.75 13.63
N ASN A 32 3.55 8.60 13.22
CA ASN A 32 4.04 9.23 11.99
C ASN A 32 3.43 8.53 10.76
N ILE A 33 2.53 9.19 10.02
CA ILE A 33 1.89 8.64 8.81
C ILE A 33 2.55 9.23 7.56
N GLU A 34 3.03 8.38 6.65
CA GLU A 34 3.60 8.79 5.37
C GLU A 34 2.76 8.22 4.23
N PHE A 35 2.26 9.08 3.34
CA PHE A 35 1.53 8.66 2.13
C PHE A 35 2.44 8.68 0.91
N VAL A 36 2.49 7.57 0.18
CA VAL A 36 3.32 7.40 -1.02
C VAL A 36 2.48 6.92 -2.19
N VAL A 37 2.46 7.68 -3.27
CA VAL A 37 1.87 7.27 -4.54
C VAL A 37 2.96 6.64 -5.41
N GLN A 38 2.79 5.38 -5.77
CA GLN A 38 3.72 4.63 -6.59
C GLN A 38 3.12 4.43 -7.99
N LYS A 39 3.80 4.94 -9.02
CA LYS A 39 3.38 4.69 -10.40
C LYS A 39 3.71 3.25 -10.79
N GLY A 40 2.74 2.51 -11.32
CA GLY A 40 2.91 1.15 -11.82
C GLY A 40 1.70 0.26 -11.59
N ARG A 41 1.92 -1.07 -11.62
CA ARG A 41 0.92 -2.08 -11.32
C ARG A 41 1.24 -2.80 -10.03
N PHE A 42 0.21 -3.16 -9.28
CA PHE A 42 0.36 -3.95 -8.08
C PHE A 42 0.68 -5.41 -8.44
N THR A 43 1.96 -5.78 -8.39
CA THR A 43 2.43 -7.14 -8.69
C THR A 43 3.30 -7.69 -7.55
N PRO A 44 3.47 -9.03 -7.46
CA PRO A 44 4.38 -9.64 -6.48
C PRO A 44 5.82 -9.13 -6.56
N GLU A 45 6.30 -8.80 -7.76
CA GLU A 45 7.64 -8.26 -8.01
C GLU A 45 7.78 -6.88 -7.36
N LEU A 46 6.78 -6.01 -7.54
CA LEU A 46 6.76 -4.69 -6.92
C LEU A 46 6.85 -4.80 -5.40
N LEU A 47 6.11 -5.73 -4.78
CA LEU A 47 6.18 -5.95 -3.33
C LEU A 47 7.60 -6.33 -2.88
N ARG A 48 8.28 -7.23 -3.61
CA ARG A 48 9.66 -7.64 -3.29
C ARG A 48 10.64 -6.48 -3.46
N GLU A 49 10.45 -5.64 -4.48
CA GLU A 49 11.25 -4.43 -4.68
C GLU A 49 11.06 -3.43 -3.53
N LEU A 50 9.82 -3.16 -3.15
CA LEU A 50 9.50 -2.29 -2.02
C LEU A 50 10.05 -2.83 -0.69
N SER A 51 9.96 -4.14 -0.49
CA SER A 51 10.55 -4.82 0.67
C SER A 51 12.04 -4.59 0.78
N LYS A 52 12.78 -4.71 -0.34
CA LYS A 52 14.22 -4.42 -0.39
C LYS A 52 14.51 -2.92 -0.23
N LYS A 53 13.76 -2.07 -0.93
CA LYS A 53 13.94 -0.61 -0.94
C LYS A 53 13.80 0.00 0.45
N TRP A 54 12.83 -0.48 1.23
CA TRP A 54 12.58 0.02 2.58
C TRP A 54 13.17 -0.86 3.69
N ASN A 55 13.81 -1.98 3.32
CA ASN A 55 14.30 -2.98 4.26
C ASN A 55 13.21 -3.47 5.24
N ILE A 56 11.98 -3.61 4.72
CA ILE A 56 10.82 -4.09 5.48
C ILE A 56 10.46 -5.47 4.93
N PRO A 57 10.50 -6.54 5.74
CA PRO A 57 10.09 -7.86 5.27
C PRO A 57 8.60 -7.91 4.90
N LEU A 58 8.23 -8.69 3.88
CA LEU A 58 6.85 -8.75 3.35
C LEU A 58 5.80 -9.11 4.40
N ASN A 59 6.14 -9.93 5.40
CA ASN A 59 5.23 -10.32 6.48
C ASN A 59 4.90 -9.19 7.47
N PHE A 60 5.61 -8.06 7.42
CA PHE A 60 5.27 -6.82 8.15
C PHE A 60 4.41 -5.87 7.30
N MET A 61 4.15 -6.21 6.04
CA MET A 61 3.29 -5.41 5.16
C MET A 61 1.86 -5.92 5.20
N PHE A 62 0.95 -4.97 5.05
CA PHE A 62 -0.47 -5.22 4.90
C PHE A 62 -0.94 -4.73 3.55
N ILE A 63 -1.87 -5.47 2.96
CA ILE A 63 -2.48 -5.13 1.68
C ILE A 63 -4.00 -5.07 1.86
N GLY A 64 -4.63 -4.10 1.20
CA GLY A 64 -6.09 -4.08 1.10
C GLY A 64 -6.58 -5.34 0.38
N SER A 65 -7.80 -5.76 0.67
CA SER A 65 -8.40 -6.92 0.00
C SER A 65 -8.37 -6.72 -1.52
N PRO A 66 -7.71 -7.62 -2.29
CA PRO A 66 -7.72 -7.54 -3.74
C PRO A 66 -9.15 -7.70 -4.25
N GLY A 67 -9.51 -6.96 -5.30
CA GLY A 67 -10.81 -7.11 -5.97
C GLY A 67 -10.88 -8.38 -6.83
N ASP A 68 -12.08 -8.70 -7.32
CA ASP A 68 -12.39 -9.92 -8.09
C ASP A 68 -11.54 -10.14 -9.35
N LYS A 69 -10.92 -9.07 -9.87
CA LYS A 69 -10.08 -9.09 -11.08
C LYS A 69 -8.58 -9.18 -10.79
N PHE A 70 -8.19 -9.48 -9.55
CA PHE A 70 -6.78 -9.55 -9.22
C PHE A 70 -6.12 -10.80 -9.81
N PRO A 71 -5.12 -10.66 -10.70
CA PRO A 71 -4.63 -11.78 -11.52
C PRO A 71 -3.64 -12.69 -10.78
N HIS A 72 -3.25 -12.36 -9.54
CA HIS A 72 -2.26 -13.12 -8.76
C HIS A 72 -2.92 -13.83 -7.58
N ARG A 73 -2.39 -15.01 -7.22
CA ARG A 73 -2.84 -15.70 -6.01
C ARG A 73 -2.22 -15.01 -4.79
N LEU A 74 -2.92 -15.03 -3.66
CA LEU A 74 -2.39 -14.48 -2.41
C LEU A 74 -1.04 -15.12 -2.01
N SER A 75 -0.88 -16.41 -2.29
CA SER A 75 0.37 -17.16 -2.06
C SER A 75 1.56 -16.58 -2.82
N ASP A 76 1.33 -15.95 -3.97
CA ASP A 76 2.40 -15.40 -4.83
C ASP A 76 2.99 -14.11 -4.24
N LEU A 77 2.24 -13.43 -3.37
CA LEU A 77 2.60 -12.14 -2.75
C LEU A 77 3.58 -12.26 -1.58
N GLY A 78 4.07 -13.47 -1.28
CA GLY A 78 5.22 -13.66 -0.38
C GLY A 78 4.92 -13.43 1.11
N GLY A 79 3.70 -13.70 1.56
CA GLY A 79 3.34 -13.70 2.99
C GLY A 79 2.87 -12.36 3.55
N VAL A 80 2.51 -11.40 2.68
CA VAL A 80 1.79 -10.18 3.08
C VAL A 80 0.44 -10.53 3.73
N ARG A 81 -0.02 -9.68 4.66
CA ARG A 81 -1.28 -9.88 5.39
C ARG A 81 -2.41 -9.05 4.78
N LEU A 82 -3.61 -9.59 4.80
CA LEU A 82 -4.81 -8.88 4.35
C LEU A 82 -5.40 -8.04 5.48
N ILE A 83 -5.91 -6.86 5.13
CA ILE A 83 -6.79 -6.05 5.97
C ILE A 83 -8.11 -5.81 5.23
N ILE A 84 -9.22 -5.85 5.97
CA ILE A 84 -10.60 -5.66 5.49
C ILE A 84 -11.14 -4.39 6.12
#